data_AF-A0A3B9QEY4-F1
#
_entry.id   AF-A0A3B9QEY4-F1
#
_cell.length_a   1.000
_cell.length_b   1.000
_cell.length_c   1.000
_cell.angle_alpha   90.00
_cell.angle_beta   90.00
_cell.angle_gamma   90.00
#
_symmetry.space_group_name_H-M   'P 1'
#
loop_
_entity.id
_entity.type
_entity.pdbx_description
1 polymer ?
#
loop_
_entity_poly.entity_id
_entity_poly.type
_entity_poly.pdbx_seq_one_letter_code
_entity_poly.pdbx_strand_id
1 'polypeptide(L)'
;MTNPANEPNENTFRKKDRISGPVLFRAVVWIVKKFRLGRLGRRTLFLIVAAAAMALIAATLLPYRQYRDQGTSIQQAKQELLELEQRRSDLESRLERAGDKKVIEREARKQMSLVRPGDELFRVVVPSDVIDLPKAWYLPGVEYLVTGQLK
;
A
#
# COMPACT_ATOMS: atom_id res chain seq x y z
N MET A 1 -9.04 3.71 -38.78
CA MET A 1 -7.88 3.12 -38.08
C MET A 1 -8.36 2.65 -36.72
N THR A 2 -8.75 1.39 -36.66
CA THR A 2 -9.27 0.68 -35.49
C THR A 2 -8.10 0.12 -34.67
N ASN A 3 -8.17 0.22 -33.34
CA ASN A 3 -7.18 -0.34 -32.43
C ASN A 3 -7.75 -1.63 -31.81
N PRO A 4 -7.29 -2.84 -32.18
CA PRO A 4 -7.79 -4.10 -31.65
C PRO A 4 -6.77 -4.68 -30.66
N ALA A 5 -6.89 -4.32 -29.38
CA ALA A 5 -6.05 -4.95 -28.34
C ALA A 5 -6.71 -4.84 -26.97
N ASN A 6 -7.80 -5.58 -26.76
CA ASN A 6 -8.14 -6.04 -25.41
C ASN A 6 -9.10 -7.25 -25.48
N GLU A 7 -8.56 -8.43 -25.76
CA GLU A 7 -9.20 -9.69 -25.38
C GLU A 7 -8.50 -10.21 -24.11
N PRO A 8 -9.23 -10.47 -23.00
CA PRO A 8 -8.64 -11.15 -21.86
C PRO A 8 -8.56 -12.66 -22.17
N ASN A 9 -7.33 -13.12 -22.38
CA ASN A 9 -6.98 -14.50 -22.61
C ASN A 9 -7.25 -15.36 -21.38
N GLU A 10 -8.25 -16.22 -21.53
CA GLU A 10 -8.44 -17.41 -20.71
C GLU A 10 -7.18 -18.29 -20.69
N ASN A 11 -7.02 -19.05 -19.61
CA ASN A 11 -6.27 -20.30 -19.55
C ASN A 11 -4.75 -20.19 -19.37
N THR A 12 -4.30 -20.17 -18.11
CA THR A 12 -3.19 -21.03 -17.64
C THR A 12 -2.96 -20.86 -16.13
N PHE A 13 -3.83 -21.43 -15.30
CA PHE A 13 -3.38 -21.90 -13.99
C PHE A 13 -3.68 -23.39 -13.81
N ARG A 14 -2.60 -24.14 -13.95
CA ARG A 14 -2.46 -25.58 -13.99
C ARG A 14 -2.68 -26.17 -12.59
N LYS A 15 -3.79 -26.90 -12.43
CA LYS A 15 -3.92 -28.22 -11.78
C LYS A 15 -2.73 -28.70 -10.92
N LYS A 16 -2.81 -28.48 -9.59
CA LYS A 16 -2.25 -29.29 -8.48
C LYS A 16 -2.59 -28.48 -7.20
N ASP A 17 -3.34 -28.92 -6.20
CA ASP A 17 -3.38 -30.22 -5.54
C ASP A 17 -4.79 -30.56 -5.09
N ARG A 18 -5.03 -31.88 -5.09
CA ARG A 18 -6.20 -32.53 -4.55
C ARG A 18 -6.20 -32.29 -3.04
N ILE A 19 -6.84 -31.20 -2.58
CA ILE A 19 -7.13 -31.00 -1.16
C ILE A 19 -8.22 -32.01 -0.82
N SER A 20 -7.78 -33.20 -0.44
CA SER A 20 -8.54 -34.13 0.37
C SER A 20 -9.09 -33.34 1.54
N GLY A 21 -10.38 -32.97 1.46
CA GLY A 21 -11.08 -32.41 2.61
C GLY A 21 -10.91 -33.35 3.79
N PRO A 22 -10.81 -32.83 5.03
CA PRO A 22 -10.84 -33.68 6.20
C PRO A 22 -12.21 -34.34 6.26
N VAL A 23 -12.31 -35.56 5.73
CA VAL A 23 -13.27 -36.58 6.14
C VAL A 23 -12.93 -36.98 7.58
N LEU A 24 -13.07 -36.03 8.50
CA LEU A 24 -12.98 -36.22 9.94
C LEU A 24 -14.26 -35.73 10.61
N PHE A 25 -15.41 -35.94 9.97
CA PHE A 25 -16.72 -35.67 10.56
C PHE A 25 -17.62 -36.91 10.67
N ARG A 26 -17.06 -38.13 10.64
CA ARG A 26 -17.85 -39.37 10.84
C ARG A 26 -17.17 -40.45 11.68
N ALA A 27 -16.42 -40.10 12.72
CA ALA A 27 -15.78 -41.12 13.55
C ALA A 27 -15.78 -40.84 15.05
N VAL A 28 -16.91 -40.44 15.66
CA VAL A 28 -17.10 -40.63 17.11
C VAL A 28 -18.58 -40.86 17.47
N VAL A 29 -19.23 -41.89 16.93
CA VAL A 29 -20.41 -42.48 17.61
C VAL A 29 -20.38 -44.00 17.40
N TRP A 30 -19.42 -44.66 18.03
CA TRP A 30 -19.51 -46.10 18.25
C TRP A 30 -18.78 -46.48 19.54
N ILE A 31 -19.45 -46.30 20.68
CA ILE A 31 -19.37 -47.19 21.85
C ILE A 31 -20.66 -46.95 22.64
N VAL A 32 -21.69 -47.75 22.37
CA VAL A 32 -22.64 -48.13 23.42
C VAL A 32 -22.87 -49.63 23.28
N LYS A 33 -21.82 -50.40 23.56
CA LYS A 33 -21.97 -51.83 23.85
C LYS A 33 -22.15 -51.97 25.36
N LYS A 34 -23.41 -52.07 25.76
CA LYS A 34 -23.90 -52.89 26.88
C LYS A 34 -23.06 -52.81 28.17
N PHE A 35 -23.07 -51.65 28.83
CA PHE A 35 -22.70 -51.61 30.23
C PHE A 35 -23.96 -51.80 31.08
N ARG A 36 -24.11 -52.99 31.67
CA ARG A 36 -25.09 -53.25 32.73
C ARG A 36 -24.66 -52.43 33.95
N LEU A 37 -25.09 -51.18 33.99
CA LEU A 37 -24.82 -50.27 35.09
C LEU A 37 -25.82 -50.57 36.21
N GLY A 38 -25.41 -51.41 37.16
CA GLY A 38 -25.98 -51.41 38.51
C GLY A 38 -25.89 -50.01 39.12
N ARG A 39 -26.57 -49.78 40.26
CA ARG A 39 -26.75 -48.46 40.93
C ARG A 39 -25.51 -47.54 41.02
N LEU A 40 -24.30 -48.08 40.96
CA LEU A 40 -23.01 -47.35 40.95
C LEU A 40 -22.70 -46.65 39.62
N GLY A 41 -23.27 -47.13 38.51
CA GLY A 41 -23.05 -46.59 37.18
C GLY A 41 -23.78 -45.29 36.86
N ARG A 42 -24.83 -44.97 37.62
CA ARG A 42 -25.49 -43.67 37.50
C ARG A 42 -24.57 -42.55 37.96
N ARG A 43 -23.74 -42.76 38.99
CA ARG A 43 -22.79 -41.75 39.49
C ARG A 43 -21.70 -41.44 38.47
N THR A 44 -21.12 -42.46 37.85
CA THR A 44 -20.11 -42.26 36.79
C THR A 44 -20.72 -41.62 35.55
N LEU A 45 -21.94 -41.99 35.17
CA LEU A 45 -22.66 -41.33 34.07
C LEU A 45 -22.93 -39.85 34.38
N PHE A 46 -23.37 -39.53 35.60
CA PHE A 46 -23.59 -38.14 36.03
C PHE A 46 -22.30 -37.32 35.99
N LEU A 47 -21.17 -37.88 36.43
CA LEU A 47 -19.87 -37.18 36.37
C LEU A 47 -19.43 -36.92 34.93
N ILE A 48 -19.61 -37.88 34.03
CA ILE A 48 -19.27 -37.71 32.60
C ILE A 48 -20.16 -36.64 31.97
N VAL A 49 -21.47 -36.67 32.24
CA VAL A 49 -22.42 -35.67 31.74
C VAL A 49 -22.12 -34.28 32.31
N ALA A 50 -21.79 -34.18 33.59
CA ALA A 50 -21.41 -32.93 34.23
C ALA A 50 -20.10 -32.36 33.63
N ALA A 51 -19.09 -33.20 33.41
CA ALA A 51 -17.85 -32.80 32.77
C ALA A 51 -18.06 -32.33 31.32
N ALA A 52 -18.91 -33.04 30.56
CA ALA A 52 -19.27 -32.64 29.20
C ALA A 52 -20.03 -31.30 29.17
N ALA A 53 -20.96 -31.09 30.10
CA ALA A 53 -21.67 -29.81 30.24
C ALA A 53 -20.70 -28.67 30.60
N MET A 54 -19.76 -28.91 31.50
CA MET A 54 -18.75 -27.92 31.90
C MET A 54 -17.80 -27.58 30.73
N ALA A 55 -17.42 -28.57 29.92
CA ALA A 55 -16.63 -28.35 28.71
C ALA A 55 -17.39 -27.53 27.65
N LEU A 56 -18.70 -27.77 27.47
CA LEU A 56 -19.54 -26.97 26.58
C LEU A 56 -19.64 -25.51 27.05
N ILE A 57 -19.81 -25.28 28.35
CA ILE A 57 -19.86 -23.93 28.93
C ILE A 57 -18.52 -23.21 28.76
N ALA A 58 -17.39 -23.90 28.95
CA ALA A 58 -16.07 -23.33 28.72
C ALA A 58 -15.85 -22.99 27.23
N ALA A 59 -16.25 -23.88 26.32
CA ALA A 59 -16.12 -23.69 24.88
C ALA A 59 -16.97 -22.53 24.34
N THR A 60 -18.07 -22.16 25.00
CA THR A 60 -18.89 -21.00 24.62
C THR A 60 -18.42 -19.70 25.26
N LEU A 61 -17.82 -19.75 26.46
CA LEU A 61 -17.25 -18.56 27.13
C LEU A 61 -15.88 -18.13 26.57
N LEU A 62 -15.02 -19.07 26.20
CA LEU A 62 -13.68 -18.80 25.67
C LEU A 62 -13.63 -17.98 24.35
N PRO A 63 -14.51 -18.18 23.34
CA PRO A 63 -14.44 -17.42 22.09
C PRO A 63 -14.88 -15.97 22.25
N TYR A 64 -15.40 -15.56 23.40
CA TYR A 64 -15.85 -14.19 23.63
C TYR A 64 -14.70 -13.17 23.59
N ARG A 65 -13.47 -13.59 23.94
CA ARG A 65 -12.27 -12.73 23.82
C ARG A 65 -11.85 -12.54 22.36
N GLN A 66 -11.83 -13.63 21.59
CA GLN A 66 -11.41 -13.62 20.18
C GLN A 66 -12.34 -12.81 19.25
N TYR A 67 -13.61 -12.64 19.63
CA TYR A 67 -14.55 -11.79 18.90
C TYR A 67 -14.29 -10.28 19.11
N ARG A 68 -13.64 -9.87 20.22
CA ARG A 68 -13.32 -8.45 20.45
C ARG A 68 -12.12 -7.98 19.63
N ASP A 69 -11.12 -8.84 19.44
CA ASP A 69 -9.92 -8.52 18.65
C ASP A 69 -10.21 -8.38 17.14
N GLN A 70 -11.28 -9.03 16.65
CA GLN A 70 -11.77 -8.87 15.27
C GLN A 70 -12.41 -7.49 15.05
N GLY A 71 -13.01 -6.89 16.08
CA GLY A 71 -13.59 -5.55 15.96
C GLY A 71 -12.54 -4.48 15.76
N THR A 72 -11.43 -4.56 16.49
CA THR A 72 -10.33 -3.60 16.41
C THR A 72 -9.60 -3.66 15.06
N SER A 73 -9.38 -4.85 14.50
CA SER A 73 -8.74 -4.99 13.19
C SER A 73 -9.61 -4.44 12.06
N ILE A 74 -10.93 -4.66 12.12
CA ILE A 74 -11.88 -4.11 11.14
C ILE A 74 -11.95 -2.58 11.28
N GLN A 75 -11.93 -2.04 12.50
CA GLN A 75 -11.93 -0.59 12.72
C GLN A 75 -10.63 0.06 12.21
N GLN A 76 -9.48 -0.56 12.45
CA GLN A 76 -8.19 -0.10 11.95
C GLN A 76 -8.15 -0.09 10.42
N ALA A 77 -8.58 -1.18 9.76
CA ALA A 77 -8.63 -1.25 8.30
C ALA A 77 -9.57 -0.21 7.69
N LYS A 78 -10.72 0.06 8.33
CA LYS A 78 -11.63 1.14 7.88
C LYS A 78 -11.00 2.51 8.01
N GLN A 79 -10.27 2.76 9.09
CA GLN A 79 -9.61 4.04 9.31
C GLN A 79 -8.47 4.26 8.31
N GLU A 80 -7.71 3.22 7.99
CA GLU A 80 -6.67 3.24 6.96
C GLU A 80 -7.26 3.51 5.57
N LEU A 81 -8.40 2.89 5.23
CA LEU A 81 -9.11 3.17 3.98
C LEU A 81 -9.54 4.63 3.86
N LEU A 82 -10.14 5.18 4.92
CA LEU A 82 -10.56 6.59 4.93
C LEU A 82 -9.37 7.54 4.74
N GLU A 83 -8.24 7.25 5.39
CA GLU A 83 -7.02 8.03 5.25
C GLU A 83 -6.46 7.97 3.81
N LEU A 84 -6.44 6.77 3.21
CA LEU A 84 -6.00 6.57 1.84
C LEU A 84 -6.90 7.29 0.83
N GLU A 85 -8.22 7.23 1.01
CA GLU A 85 -9.18 7.95 0.16
C GLU A 85 -9.00 9.46 0.26
N GLN A 86 -8.80 9.98 1.47
CA GLN A 86 -8.55 11.40 1.68
C GLN A 86 -7.25 11.84 1.02
N ARG A 87 -6.15 11.08 1.18
CA ARG A 87 -4.87 11.35 0.51
C ARG A 87 -5.01 11.31 -1.01
N ARG A 88 -5.76 10.34 -1.54
CA ARG A 88 -6.04 10.24 -2.97
C ARG A 88 -6.74 11.49 -3.48
N SER A 89 -7.81 11.94 -2.80
CA SER A 89 -8.56 13.14 -3.22
C SER A 89 -7.71 14.42 -3.20
N ASP A 90 -6.83 14.58 -2.19
CA ASP A 90 -5.92 15.73 -2.12
C ASP A 90 -4.90 15.70 -3.26
N LEU A 91 -4.33 14.53 -3.54
CA LEU A 91 -3.39 14.35 -4.66
C LEU A 91 -4.07 14.61 -6.02
N GLU A 92 -5.29 14.12 -6.23
CA GLU A 92 -6.06 14.39 -7.45
C GLU A 92 -6.31 15.90 -7.63
N SER A 93 -6.71 16.60 -6.56
CA SER A 93 -6.91 18.06 -6.59
C SER A 93 -5.61 18.82 -6.89
N ARG A 94 -4.48 18.36 -6.35
CA ARG A 94 -3.16 18.95 -6.64
C ARG A 94 -2.75 18.69 -8.09
N LEU A 95 -3.02 17.49 -8.60
CA LEU A 95 -2.71 17.12 -9.98
C LEU A 95 -3.52 17.97 -10.97
N GLU A 96 -4.81 18.17 -10.69
CA GLU A 96 -5.68 19.03 -11.51
C GLU A 96 -5.15 20.48 -11.54
N ARG A 97 -4.75 21.02 -10.38
CA ARG A 97 -4.12 22.34 -10.29
C ARG A 97 -2.78 22.42 -11.01
N ALA A 98 -1.95 21.38 -10.92
CA ALA A 98 -0.65 21.32 -11.58
C ALA A 98 -0.77 21.11 -13.10
N GLY A 99 -1.85 20.50 -13.58
CA GLY A 99 -2.12 20.23 -14.99
C GLY A 99 -2.53 21.46 -15.81
N ASP A 100 -2.75 22.62 -15.18
CA ASP A 100 -3.04 23.85 -15.91
C ASP A 100 -1.84 24.24 -16.78
N LYS A 101 -2.02 24.10 -18.10
CA LYS A 101 -1.01 24.43 -19.11
C LYS A 101 -0.45 25.85 -18.95
N LYS A 102 -1.25 26.82 -18.49
CA LYS A 102 -0.77 28.19 -18.27
C LYS A 102 0.20 28.28 -17.09
N VAL A 103 -0.03 27.48 -16.05
CA VAL A 103 0.85 27.41 -14.87
C VAL A 103 2.15 26.69 -15.25
N ILE A 104 2.05 25.56 -15.95
CA ILE A 104 3.21 24.82 -16.47
C ILE A 104 4.07 25.72 -17.36
N GLU A 105 3.45 26.41 -18.33
CA GLU A 105 4.17 27.29 -19.25
C GLU A 105 4.84 28.46 -18.49
N ARG A 106 4.16 29.06 -17.51
CA ARG A 106 4.74 30.12 -16.66
C ARG A 106 5.95 29.62 -15.88
N GLU A 107 5.86 28.44 -15.29
CA GLU A 107 6.94 27.90 -14.47
C GLU A 107 8.13 27.44 -15.32
N ALA A 108 7.86 26.85 -16.50
CA ALA A 108 8.88 26.50 -17.47
C ALA A 108 9.64 27.75 -17.98
N ARG A 109 8.94 28.87 -18.22
CA ARG A 109 9.60 30.15 -18.55
C ARG A 109 10.51 30.65 -17.43
N LYS A 110 10.04 30.58 -16.18
CA LYS A 110 10.80 31.05 -15.01
C LYS A 110 12.04 30.21 -14.73
N GLN A 111 11.88 28.89 -14.70
CA GLN A 111 12.91 27.98 -14.24
C GLN A 111 13.86 27.54 -15.36
N MET A 112 13.35 27.42 -16.59
CA MET A 112 14.10 26.86 -17.72
C MET A 112 14.43 27.90 -18.80
N SER A 113 14.11 29.18 -18.56
CA SER A 113 14.32 30.28 -19.53
C SER A 113 13.77 29.99 -20.93
N LEU A 114 12.69 29.21 -21.02
CA LEU A 114 12.02 28.92 -22.28
C LEU A 114 11.25 30.14 -22.78
N VAL A 115 11.11 30.27 -24.11
CA VAL A 115 10.38 31.35 -24.79
C VAL A 115 9.35 30.78 -25.78
N ARG A 116 8.38 31.58 -26.24
CA ARG A 116 7.44 31.08 -27.26
C ARG A 116 8.11 30.98 -28.62
N PRO A 117 7.58 30.13 -29.52
CA PRO A 117 7.95 30.19 -30.92
C PRO A 117 7.76 31.62 -31.45
N GLY A 118 8.84 32.25 -31.93
CA GLY A 118 8.86 33.63 -32.43
C GLY A 118 9.30 34.70 -31.42
N ASP A 119 9.46 34.36 -30.14
CA ASP A 119 10.05 35.26 -29.14
C ASP A 119 11.59 35.14 -29.18
N GLU A 120 12.30 36.26 -29.01
CA GLU A 120 13.77 36.30 -28.96
C GLU A 120 14.30 36.27 -27.51
N LEU A 121 15.29 35.41 -27.25
CA LEU A 121 15.94 35.32 -25.94
C LEU A 121 17.17 36.24 -25.90
N PHE A 122 17.10 37.33 -25.13
CA PHE A 122 18.25 38.19 -24.86
C PHE A 122 19.04 37.68 -23.66
N ARG A 123 20.31 37.31 -23.89
CA ARG A 123 21.26 37.07 -22.80
C ARG A 123 22.14 38.30 -22.64
N VAL A 124 22.01 38.98 -21.51
CA VAL A 124 22.92 40.07 -21.14
C VAL A 124 24.29 39.45 -20.83
N VAL A 125 25.27 39.70 -21.69
CA VAL A 125 26.67 39.37 -21.42
C VAL A 125 27.30 40.64 -20.88
N VAL A 126 27.77 40.59 -19.63
CA VAL A 126 28.51 41.71 -19.04
C VAL A 126 29.93 41.67 -19.62
N PRO A 127 30.41 42.76 -20.23
CA PRO A 127 31.77 42.81 -20.75
C PRO A 127 32.77 42.68 -19.60
N SER A 128 33.84 41.90 -19.83
CA SER A 128 34.84 41.60 -18.81
C SER A 128 35.61 42.84 -18.30
N ASP A 129 35.60 43.93 -19.06
CA ASP A 129 36.22 45.21 -18.74
C ASP A 129 35.47 46.02 -17.66
N VAL A 130 34.23 45.64 -17.32
CA VAL A 130 33.40 46.35 -16.33
C VAL A 130 33.50 45.72 -14.94
N ILE A 131 34.07 44.51 -14.83
CA ILE A 131 34.18 43.79 -13.56
C ILE A 131 35.56 44.09 -12.97
N ASP A 132 35.63 45.06 -12.06
CA ASP A 132 36.85 45.35 -11.30
C ASP A 132 36.98 44.32 -10.15
N LEU A 133 37.58 43.17 -10.44
CA LEU A 133 37.82 42.15 -9.43
C LEU A 133 38.93 42.60 -8.47
N PRO A 134 38.74 42.49 -7.15
CA PRO A 134 39.80 42.75 -6.19
C PRO A 134 40.99 41.81 -6.45
N LYS A 135 42.17 42.39 -6.73
CA LYS A 135 43.41 41.64 -6.98
C LYS A 135 43.83 40.70 -5.84
N ALA A 136 43.30 40.91 -4.64
CA ALA A 136 43.54 40.06 -3.47
C ALA A 136 42.85 38.69 -3.55
N TRP A 137 41.91 38.50 -4.47
CA TRP A 137 41.23 37.22 -4.65
C TRP A 137 41.98 36.32 -5.63
N TYR A 138 42.52 35.21 -5.13
CA TYR A 138 43.16 34.19 -5.95
C TYR A 138 42.08 33.34 -6.65
N LEU A 139 41.68 33.76 -7.86
CA LEU A 139 40.66 33.11 -8.67
C LEU A 139 41.26 32.63 -10.00
N PRO A 140 42.04 31.53 -10.00
CA PRO A 140 42.80 31.08 -11.18
C PRO A 140 41.91 30.70 -12.37
N GLY A 141 40.62 30.41 -12.15
CA GLY A 141 39.66 30.08 -13.21
C GLY A 141 39.00 31.28 -13.92
N VAL A 142 39.13 32.49 -13.37
CA VAL A 142 38.42 33.67 -13.90
C VAL A 142 39.21 34.39 -14.98
N GLU A 143 40.55 34.27 -14.99
CA GLU A 143 41.41 34.79 -16.06
C GLU A 143 40.99 34.30 -17.46
N TYR A 144 40.51 33.05 -17.55
CA TYR A 144 40.07 32.46 -18.81
C TYR A 144 38.74 33.03 -19.33
N LEU A 145 37.87 33.51 -18.44
CA LEU A 145 36.58 34.09 -18.81
C LEU A 145 36.71 35.55 -19.27
N VAL A 146 37.74 36.24 -18.78
CA VAL A 146 37.99 37.66 -19.08
C VAL A 146 38.72 37.85 -20.42
N THR A 147 39.61 36.91 -20.78
CA THR A 147 40.51 37.05 -21.93
C THR A 147 39.97 36.44 -23.23
N GLY A 148 38.90 35.64 -23.17
CA GLY A 148 38.21 35.11 -24.36
C GLY A 148 39.06 34.22 -25.29
N GLN A 149 40.23 33.77 -24.85
CA GLN A 149 41.15 32.96 -25.64
C GLN A 149 41.39 31.61 -24.96
N LEU A 150 40.89 30.53 -25.57
CA LEU A 150 41.33 29.16 -25.29
C LEU A 150 42.64 28.91 -26.05
N LYS A 151 43.67 28.46 -25.35
CA LYS A 151 44.95 28.03 -25.94
C LYS A 151 44.88 26.59 -26.42
#